data_AF-Q8T6U6-F1
#
_entry.id   AF-Q8T6U6-F1
#
_cell.length_a   1.000
_cell.length_b   1.000
_cell.length_c   1.000
_cell.angle_alpha   90.00
_cell.angle_beta   90.00
_cell.angle_gamma   90.00
#
_symmetry.space_group_name_H-M   'P 1'
#
loop_
_entity.id
_entity.type
_entity.pdbx_description
1 polymer ?
#
loop_
_entity_poly.entity_id
_entity_poly.type
_entity_poly.pdbx_seq_one_letter_code
_entity_poly.pdbx_strand_id
1 'polypeptide(L)'
;MVVERDRSNEPHSIFNGMKHGEVLLHNGVRHIDPSRGELLQSNSGLRSSNETQIFNRFAQAFAADLAKVSESIMRLTQLTQRQTVFEDRSSEVTALTQVVKTSLQRLHADLNTLDELKARALDAEKVVLARTRASSGSEAHSLWGGRADVDSLVQSQTKHSDTIVETLRTRLARTGQTFRSTLQQQTKEMKSNAQRRHMFTTGDRPQTFESALFHDQEMQQQQQMQLASRGENVQYYKQRSEAVREIEAAVVEVGEMFNDFTRLVHEQNEIVLRIDTNVETSLRHVNAGSNELLRYLANLTSNRGLIIKIFAVLFFFLLFFGFLVVR
;
A
#
# COMPACT_ATOMS: atom_id res chain seq x y z
N MET A 1 -12.75 -36.46 -3.45
CA MET A 1 -12.22 -35.22 -4.07
C MET A 1 -13.39 -34.43 -4.62
N VAL A 2 -13.80 -33.36 -3.95
CA VAL A 2 -14.79 -32.42 -4.48
C VAL A 2 -14.02 -31.51 -5.44
N VAL A 3 -14.23 -31.68 -6.74
CA VAL A 3 -13.67 -30.78 -7.74
C VAL A 3 -14.47 -29.49 -7.67
N GLU A 4 -13.89 -28.49 -7.01
CA GLU A 4 -14.41 -27.13 -6.97
C GLU A 4 -14.43 -26.61 -8.43
N ARG A 5 -15.63 -26.49 -9.00
CA ARG A 5 -15.79 -25.89 -10.33
C ARG A 5 -15.56 -24.40 -10.20
N ASP A 6 -14.61 -23.89 -10.97
CA ASP A 6 -14.34 -22.47 -11.11
C ASP A 6 -15.54 -21.76 -11.76
N ARG A 7 -16.24 -20.93 -10.97
CA ARG A 7 -17.45 -20.18 -11.38
C ARG A 7 -17.17 -18.73 -11.77
N SER A 8 -15.89 -18.33 -11.82
CA SER A 8 -15.48 -16.96 -12.15
C SER A 8 -15.96 -16.48 -13.54
N ASN A 9 -16.27 -17.41 -14.45
CA ASN A 9 -16.69 -17.12 -15.82
C ASN A 9 -18.22 -17.05 -16.00
N GLU A 10 -19.01 -17.52 -15.04
CA GLU A 10 -20.48 -17.48 -15.08
C GLU A 10 -21.06 -16.04 -15.13
N PRO A 11 -20.56 -15.05 -14.37
CA PRO A 11 -21.08 -13.68 -14.47
C PRO A 11 -20.75 -13.02 -15.82
N HIS A 12 -19.61 -13.37 -16.44
CA HIS A 12 -19.23 -12.84 -17.75
C HIS A 12 -20.10 -13.39 -18.89
N SER A 13 -20.51 -14.65 -18.83
CA SER A 13 -21.39 -15.25 -19.84
C SER A 13 -22.82 -14.70 -19.75
N ILE A 14 -23.32 -14.44 -18.54
CA ILE A 14 -24.61 -13.79 -18.30
C ILE A 14 -24.59 -12.35 -18.82
N PHE A 15 -23.52 -11.60 -18.55
CA PHE A 15 -23.38 -10.22 -19.00
C PHE A 15 -23.25 -10.10 -20.54
N ASN A 16 -22.53 -11.02 -21.18
CA ASN A 16 -22.45 -11.07 -22.64
C ASN A 16 -23.78 -11.50 -23.28
N GLY A 17 -24.54 -12.38 -22.63
CA GLY A 17 -25.90 -12.72 -23.06
C GLY A 17 -26.88 -11.54 -22.99
N MET A 18 -26.72 -10.65 -22.00
CA MET A 18 -27.50 -9.41 -21.90
C MET A 18 -27.08 -8.35 -22.93
N LYS A 19 -25.79 -8.28 -23.29
CA LYS A 19 -25.29 -7.39 -24.35
C LYS A 19 -25.72 -7.80 -25.76
N HIS A 20 -25.90 -9.10 -26.00
CA HIS A 20 -26.33 -9.65 -27.29
C HIS A 20 -27.80 -10.07 -27.27
N GLY A 21 -28.63 -9.37 -26.48
CA GLY A 21 -30.09 -9.51 -26.50
C GLY A 21 -30.67 -9.03 -27.84
N GLU A 22 -30.37 -9.79 -28.90
CA GLU A 22 -31.03 -9.77 -30.19
C GLU A 22 -32.48 -10.22 -29.96
N VAL A 23 -33.34 -9.22 -29.81
CA VAL A 23 -34.78 -9.37 -29.85
C VAL A 23 -35.16 -9.86 -31.24
N LEU A 24 -35.40 -11.16 -31.39
CA LEU A 24 -36.03 -11.71 -32.60
C LEU A 24 -37.52 -11.32 -32.65
N LEU A 25 -37.76 -10.18 -33.32
CA LEU A 25 -38.86 -9.81 -34.23
C LEU A 25 -40.32 -9.98 -33.81
N HIS A 26 -41.07 -8.86 -33.76
CA HIS A 26 -42.01 -8.52 -34.84
C HIS A 26 -42.47 -7.03 -34.87
N ASN A 27 -42.35 -6.42 -36.06
CA ASN A 27 -42.98 -5.22 -36.63
C ASN A 27 -42.83 -3.81 -36.01
N GLY A 28 -42.08 -2.97 -36.74
CA GLY A 28 -42.16 -1.52 -36.70
C GLY A 28 -41.03 -0.85 -37.47
N VAL A 29 -41.16 -0.71 -38.79
CA VAL A 29 -40.21 0.01 -39.64
C VAL A 29 -40.06 1.45 -39.16
N ARG A 30 -38.85 1.82 -38.69
CA ARG A 30 -38.42 3.22 -38.64
C ARG A 30 -37.03 3.32 -39.27
N HIS A 31 -37.02 4.01 -40.40
CA HIS A 31 -35.84 4.45 -41.12
C HIS A 31 -34.95 5.29 -40.20
N ILE A 32 -33.68 4.93 -40.07
CA ILE A 32 -32.66 5.75 -39.40
C ILE A 32 -31.76 6.32 -40.50
N ASP A 33 -31.77 7.64 -40.62
CA ASP A 33 -30.91 8.43 -41.50
C ASP A 33 -29.43 8.32 -41.07
N PRO A 34 -28.46 8.03 -41.96
CA PRO A 34 -27.06 7.81 -41.60
C PRO A 34 -26.21 9.09 -41.52
N SER A 35 -26.81 10.29 -41.40
CA SER A 35 -26.10 11.56 -41.67
C SER A 35 -25.96 12.50 -40.46
N ARG A 36 -25.96 12.00 -39.22
CA ARG A 36 -25.60 12.80 -38.04
C ARG A 36 -24.72 12.02 -37.08
N GLY A 37 -23.42 12.22 -37.23
CA GLY A 37 -22.42 11.84 -36.23
C GLY A 37 -22.51 12.73 -34.99
N GLU A 38 -23.41 12.42 -34.07
CA GLU A 38 -23.27 12.81 -32.67
C GLU A 38 -22.94 11.57 -31.85
N LEU A 39 -21.67 11.47 -31.48
CA LEU A 39 -21.18 10.54 -30.48
C LEU A 39 -21.89 10.83 -29.15
N LEU A 40 -22.95 10.08 -28.85
CA LEU A 40 -23.43 9.90 -27.49
C LEU A 40 -22.39 9.06 -26.73
N GLN A 41 -21.31 9.72 -26.35
CA GLN A 41 -20.33 9.21 -25.42
C GLN A 41 -21.06 9.05 -24.08
N SER A 42 -21.29 7.79 -23.70
CA SER A 42 -21.77 7.39 -22.39
C SER A 42 -20.76 7.81 -21.31
N ASN A 43 -20.84 9.07 -20.93
CA ASN A 43 -20.00 9.67 -19.91
C ASN A 43 -20.63 9.41 -18.54
N SER A 44 -20.17 8.41 -17.81
CA SER A 44 -20.26 8.36 -16.33
C SER A 44 -19.57 7.12 -15.75
N GLY A 45 -18.29 6.92 -16.11
CA GLY A 45 -17.36 6.48 -15.08
C GLY A 45 -17.06 7.72 -14.23
N LEU A 46 -17.44 7.73 -12.95
CA LEU A 46 -17.03 8.77 -12.00
C LEU A 46 -15.51 8.85 -12.04
N ARG A 47 -14.97 9.79 -12.82
CA ARG A 47 -13.55 10.04 -12.88
C ARG A 47 -13.15 10.52 -11.48
N SER A 48 -12.39 9.69 -10.76
CA SER A 48 -11.58 10.12 -9.62
C SER A 48 -11.01 11.50 -9.94
N SER A 49 -11.21 12.47 -9.04
CA SER A 49 -10.69 13.82 -9.22
C SER A 49 -9.20 13.77 -9.59
N ASN A 50 -8.72 14.75 -10.36
CA ASN A 50 -7.31 14.81 -10.77
C ASN A 50 -6.40 14.79 -9.53
N GLU A 51 -6.85 15.45 -8.47
CA GLU A 51 -6.24 15.57 -7.16
C GLU A 51 -6.12 14.20 -6.48
N THR A 52 -7.18 13.37 -6.50
CA THR A 52 -7.12 12.01 -5.94
C THR A 52 -6.19 11.10 -6.74
N GLN A 53 -6.10 11.27 -8.07
CA GLN A 53 -5.15 10.51 -8.89
C GLN A 53 -3.70 10.90 -8.58
N ILE A 54 -3.43 12.21 -8.39
CA ILE A 54 -2.12 12.71 -8.00
C ILE A 54 -1.73 12.15 -6.62
N PHE A 55 -2.65 12.20 -5.66
CA PHE A 55 -2.46 11.58 -4.35
C PHE A 55 -2.12 10.09 -4.47
N ASN A 56 -2.92 9.31 -5.20
CA ASN A 56 -2.70 7.87 -5.33
C ASN A 56 -1.35 7.54 -5.98
N ARG A 57 -0.95 8.29 -7.03
CA ARG A 57 0.36 8.10 -7.66
C ARG A 57 1.50 8.43 -6.71
N PHE A 58 1.37 9.52 -5.93
CA PHE A 58 2.37 9.91 -4.95
C PHE A 58 2.48 8.90 -3.81
N ALA A 59 1.35 8.41 -3.29
CA ALA A 59 1.31 7.37 -2.27
C ALA A 59 1.96 6.05 -2.75
N GLN A 60 1.77 5.67 -4.02
CA GLN A 60 2.44 4.51 -4.62
C GLN A 60 3.95 4.71 -4.72
N ALA A 61 4.41 5.89 -5.17
CA ALA A 61 5.83 6.21 -5.24
C ALA A 61 6.48 6.18 -3.85
N PHE A 62 5.83 6.80 -2.86
CA PHE A 62 6.23 6.75 -1.45
C PHE A 62 6.35 5.31 -0.94
N ALA A 63 5.36 4.47 -1.21
CA ALA A 63 5.35 3.07 -0.79
C ALA A 63 6.53 2.28 -1.39
N ALA A 64 6.84 2.53 -2.67
CA ALA A 64 7.95 1.90 -3.36
C ALA A 64 9.31 2.35 -2.76
N ASP A 65 9.47 3.64 -2.47
CA ASP A 65 10.69 4.16 -1.86
C ASP A 65 10.86 3.65 -0.42
N LEU A 66 9.78 3.56 0.35
CA LEU A 66 9.79 2.94 1.68
C LEU A 66 10.23 1.47 1.64
N ALA A 67 9.82 0.71 0.62
CA ALA A 67 10.24 -0.67 0.44
C ALA A 67 11.76 -0.79 0.18
N LYS A 68 12.32 0.07 -0.68
CA LYS A 68 13.78 0.13 -0.94
C LYS A 68 14.58 0.47 0.32
N VAL A 69 14.07 1.38 1.15
CA VAL A 69 14.70 1.74 2.42
C VAL A 69 14.68 0.56 3.39
N SER A 70 13.55 -0.14 3.49
CA SER A 70 13.45 -1.36 4.31
C SER A 70 14.45 -2.43 3.87
N GLU A 71 14.60 -2.64 2.55
CA GLU A 71 15.60 -3.58 2.00
C GLU A 71 17.04 -3.17 2.38
N SER A 72 17.34 -1.87 2.29
CA SER A 72 18.65 -1.33 2.67
C SER A 72 18.95 -1.53 4.16
N ILE A 73 17.95 -1.34 5.04
CA ILE A 73 18.07 -1.60 6.48
C ILE A 73 18.27 -3.09 6.75
N MET A 74 17.56 -3.97 6.04
CA MET A 74 17.75 -5.42 6.16
C MET A 74 19.18 -5.82 5.78
N ARG A 75 19.70 -5.26 4.68
CA ARG A 75 21.09 -5.48 4.26
C ARG A 75 22.09 -4.96 5.30
N LEU A 76 21.87 -3.76 5.84
CA LEU A 76 22.69 -3.19 6.91
C LEU A 76 22.68 -4.09 8.17
N THR A 77 21.51 -4.64 8.51
CA THR A 77 21.34 -5.57 9.63
C THR A 77 22.13 -6.86 9.38
N GLN A 78 22.07 -7.41 8.17
CA GLN A 78 22.82 -8.61 7.79
C GLN A 78 24.33 -8.39 7.84
N LEU A 79 24.81 -7.23 7.37
CA LEU A 79 26.23 -6.85 7.45
C LEU A 79 26.70 -6.71 8.90
N THR A 80 25.83 -6.19 9.77
CA THR A 80 26.12 -6.06 11.21
C THR A 80 26.24 -7.43 11.88
N GLN A 81 25.36 -8.38 11.55
CA GLN A 81 25.42 -9.74 12.12
C GLN A 81 26.62 -10.55 11.63
N ARG A 82 27.15 -10.25 10.43
CA ARG A 82 28.29 -10.96 9.83
C ARG A 82 29.66 -10.35 10.16
N GLN A 83 29.72 -9.32 11.01
CA GLN A 83 30.98 -8.66 11.34
C GLN A 83 31.89 -9.60 12.17
N THR A 84 32.90 -10.19 11.51
CA THR A 84 33.97 -10.94 12.19
C THR A 84 35.07 -9.98 12.64
N VAL A 85 35.90 -10.40 13.60
CA VAL A 85 37.02 -9.58 14.13
C VAL A 85 38.03 -9.19 13.04
N PHE A 86 38.05 -9.94 11.93
CA PHE A 86 39.05 -9.84 10.86
C PHE A 86 38.54 -9.18 9.58
N GLU A 87 37.23 -9.13 9.36
CA GLU A 87 36.64 -8.61 8.13
C GLU A 87 35.99 -7.24 8.38
N ASP A 88 36.76 -6.17 8.18
CA ASP A 88 36.30 -4.82 8.43
C ASP A 88 35.47 -4.28 7.25
N ARG A 89 34.15 -4.41 7.35
CA ARG A 89 33.17 -3.80 6.42
C ARG A 89 32.63 -2.46 6.90
N SER A 90 33.37 -1.73 7.73
CA SER A 90 32.94 -0.44 8.29
C SER A 90 32.59 0.60 7.22
N SER A 91 33.32 0.65 6.10
CA SER A 91 33.04 1.57 5.01
C SER A 91 31.71 1.31 4.30
N GLU A 92 31.38 0.05 4.00
CA GLU A 92 30.08 -0.34 3.40
C GLU A 92 28.92 -0.04 4.36
N VAL A 93 29.14 -0.33 5.65
CA VAL A 93 28.20 -0.02 6.73
C VAL A 93 27.92 1.48 6.83
N THR A 94 28.96 2.31 6.83
CA THR A 94 28.84 3.76 6.89
C THR A 94 28.10 4.30 5.65
N ALA A 95 28.48 3.82 4.45
CA ALA A 95 27.83 4.22 3.22
C ALA A 95 26.32 3.88 3.21
N LEU A 96 25.96 2.64 3.59
CA LEU A 96 24.56 2.24 3.70
C LEU A 96 23.81 3.02 4.77
N THR A 97 24.46 3.33 5.90
CA THR A 97 23.89 4.17 6.96
C THR A 97 23.53 5.55 6.41
N GLN A 98 24.40 6.19 5.64
CA GLN A 98 24.13 7.49 5.02
C GLN A 98 23.01 7.44 3.98
N VAL A 99 22.96 6.38 3.16
CA VAL A 99 21.88 6.18 2.18
C VAL A 99 20.53 6.02 2.88
N VAL A 100 20.45 5.16 3.90
CA VAL A 100 19.21 4.95 4.66
C VAL A 100 18.80 6.22 5.40
N LYS A 101 19.75 6.92 6.02
CA LYS A 101 19.52 8.20 6.69
C LYS A 101 18.89 9.22 5.75
N THR A 102 19.53 9.50 4.62
CA THR A 102 19.05 10.48 3.64
C THR A 102 17.68 10.10 3.09
N SER A 103 17.48 8.80 2.85
CA SER A 103 16.20 8.28 2.36
C SER A 103 15.08 8.40 3.39
N LEU A 104 15.35 8.16 4.67
CA LEU A 104 14.38 8.37 5.74
C LEU A 104 14.01 9.84 5.92
N GLN A 105 14.99 10.75 5.81
CA GLN A 105 14.72 12.20 5.83
C GLN A 105 13.83 12.64 4.67
N ARG A 106 14.12 12.14 3.47
CA ARG A 106 13.28 12.37 2.30
C ARG A 106 11.87 11.83 2.51
N LEU A 107 11.73 10.58 2.96
CA LEU A 107 10.42 9.98 3.24
C LEU A 107 9.66 10.73 4.34
N HIS A 108 10.35 11.28 5.34
CA HIS A 108 9.71 12.13 6.33
C HIS A 108 9.11 13.41 5.70
N ALA A 109 9.86 14.08 4.82
CA ALA A 109 9.34 15.23 4.08
C ALA A 109 8.20 14.83 3.12
N ASP A 110 8.34 13.70 2.42
CA ASP A 110 7.32 13.18 1.51
C ASP A 110 6.03 12.80 2.27
N LEU A 111 6.11 12.40 3.55
CA LEU A 111 4.91 12.15 4.36
C LEU A 111 4.09 13.42 4.60
N ASN A 112 4.76 14.55 4.87
CA ASN A 112 4.09 15.83 5.08
C ASN A 112 3.39 16.31 3.79
N THR A 113 4.02 16.10 2.64
CA THR A 113 3.39 16.42 1.34
C THR A 113 2.24 15.47 1.01
N LEU A 114 2.33 14.20 1.42
CA LEU A 114 1.24 13.23 1.28
C LEU A 114 0.01 13.64 2.10
N ASP A 115 0.19 14.14 3.33
CA ASP A 115 -0.89 14.70 4.15
C ASP A 115 -1.55 15.92 3.48
N GLU A 116 -0.74 16.80 2.89
CA GLU A 116 -1.24 17.96 2.16
C GLU A 116 -2.04 17.56 0.90
N LEU A 117 -1.53 16.59 0.13
CA LEU A 117 -2.22 16.05 -1.05
C LEU A 117 -3.54 15.37 -0.67
N LYS A 118 -3.56 14.65 0.45
CA LYS A 118 -4.79 14.09 1.02
C LYS A 118 -5.79 15.19 1.32
N ALA A 119 -5.39 16.25 2.04
CA ALA A 119 -6.30 17.36 2.38
C ALA A 119 -6.89 18.01 1.12
N ARG A 120 -6.06 18.27 0.10
CA ARG A 120 -6.49 18.81 -1.19
C ARG A 120 -7.46 17.87 -1.93
N ALA A 121 -7.21 16.57 -1.91
CA ALA A 121 -8.11 15.58 -2.51
C ALA A 121 -9.48 15.55 -1.81
N LEU A 122 -9.51 15.63 -0.47
CA LEU A 122 -10.76 15.70 0.31
C LEU A 122 -11.57 16.96 -0.01
N ASP A 123 -10.91 18.11 -0.14
CA ASP A 123 -11.61 19.37 -0.43
C ASP A 123 -12.12 19.43 -1.87
N ALA A 124 -11.36 18.92 -2.84
CA ALA A 124 -11.83 18.77 -4.22
C ALA A 124 -13.09 17.91 -4.31
N GLU A 125 -13.15 16.83 -3.53
CA GLU A 125 -14.29 15.91 -3.50
C GLU A 125 -15.54 16.53 -2.84
N LYS A 126 -15.36 17.29 -1.74
CA LYS A 126 -16.45 18.07 -1.11
C LYS A 126 -17.04 19.11 -2.07
N VAL A 127 -16.22 19.77 -2.88
CA VAL A 127 -16.69 20.75 -3.88
C VAL A 127 -17.53 20.07 -4.96
N VAL A 128 -17.15 18.88 -5.41
CA VAL A 128 -17.95 18.08 -6.37
C VAL A 128 -19.31 17.69 -5.77
N LEU A 129 -19.34 17.29 -4.49
CA LEU A 129 -20.58 17.00 -3.75
C LEU A 129 -21.46 18.24 -3.56
N ALA A 130 -20.87 19.39 -3.22
CA ALA A 130 -21.61 20.63 -3.05
C ALA A 130 -22.25 21.09 -4.36
N ARG A 131 -21.53 20.94 -5.48
CA ARG A 131 -22.03 21.30 -6.82
C ARG A 131 -23.18 20.39 -7.28
N THR A 132 -23.08 19.09 -7.00
CA THR A 132 -24.17 18.13 -7.30
C THR A 132 -25.42 18.36 -6.44
N ARG A 133 -25.26 18.83 -5.19
CA ARG A 133 -26.40 19.26 -4.34
C ARG A 133 -27.03 20.55 -4.84
N ALA A 134 -26.23 21.53 -5.29
CA ALA A 134 -26.72 22.81 -5.80
C ALA A 134 -27.45 22.68 -7.16
N SER A 135 -26.98 21.81 -8.06
CA SER A 135 -27.65 21.56 -9.35
C SER A 135 -28.97 20.78 -9.22
N SER A 136 -29.24 20.18 -8.06
CA SER A 136 -30.46 19.40 -7.77
C SER A 136 -31.60 20.26 -7.18
N GLY A 137 -31.42 21.58 -7.06
CA GLY A 137 -32.41 22.51 -6.51
C GLY A 137 -33.51 22.96 -7.47
N SER A 138 -33.55 22.46 -8.71
CA SER A 138 -34.67 22.69 -9.63
C SER A 138 -35.62 21.48 -9.57
N GLU A 139 -36.86 21.75 -9.20
CA GLU A 139 -37.96 20.79 -9.02
C GLU A 139 -38.11 19.84 -10.24
N ALA A 140 -37.53 18.65 -10.15
CA ALA A 140 -37.90 17.53 -11.00
C ALA A 140 -37.68 16.24 -10.23
N HIS A 141 -38.76 15.48 -10.07
CA HIS A 141 -38.86 14.17 -9.44
C HIS A 141 -37.57 13.34 -9.53
N SER A 142 -36.91 13.12 -8.39
CA SER A 142 -35.86 12.11 -8.27
C SER A 142 -36.49 10.72 -8.22
N LEU A 143 -36.88 10.21 -9.39
CA LEU A 143 -37.46 8.87 -9.61
C LEU A 143 -36.42 7.73 -9.56
N TRP A 144 -35.14 8.02 -9.33
CA TRP A 144 -34.08 7.01 -9.22
C TRP A 144 -33.36 7.16 -7.88
N GLY A 145 -33.38 6.10 -7.06
CA GLY A 145 -32.81 6.05 -5.69
C GLY A 145 -31.29 6.18 -5.57
N GLY A 146 -30.59 6.78 -6.54
CA GLY A 146 -29.12 6.83 -6.61
C GLY A 146 -28.45 7.88 -5.71
N ARG A 147 -29.19 8.65 -4.90
CA ARG A 147 -28.60 9.69 -4.01
C ARG A 147 -27.82 9.10 -2.83
N ALA A 148 -28.26 7.96 -2.29
CA ALA A 148 -27.55 7.28 -1.19
C ALA A 148 -26.25 6.59 -1.66
N ASP A 149 -26.23 6.12 -2.91
CA ASP A 149 -25.09 5.41 -3.49
C ASP A 149 -23.92 6.36 -3.78
N VAL A 150 -24.18 7.60 -4.21
CA VAL A 150 -23.13 8.59 -4.48
C VAL A 150 -22.44 9.08 -3.20
N ASP A 151 -23.20 9.35 -2.14
CA ASP A 151 -22.64 9.79 -0.85
C ASP A 151 -21.81 8.67 -0.21
N SER A 152 -22.26 7.41 -0.34
CA SER A 152 -21.53 6.25 0.19
C SER A 152 -20.24 5.92 -0.58
N LEU A 153 -20.21 6.11 -1.90
CA LEU A 153 -19.03 5.89 -2.73
C LEU A 153 -17.94 6.93 -2.45
N VAL A 154 -18.31 8.21 -2.35
CA VAL A 154 -17.41 9.30 -1.98
C VAL A 154 -16.87 9.10 -0.55
N GLN A 155 -17.72 8.69 0.38
CA GLN A 155 -17.29 8.35 1.72
C GLN A 155 -16.33 7.14 1.75
N SER A 156 -16.42 6.22 0.78
CA SER A 156 -15.49 5.09 0.65
C SER A 156 -14.11 5.54 0.13
N GLN A 157 -14.07 6.44 -0.85
CA GLN A 157 -12.83 6.94 -1.45
C GLN A 157 -12.00 7.81 -0.48
N THR A 158 -12.68 8.62 0.32
CA THR A 158 -12.06 9.42 1.41
C THR A 158 -11.47 8.52 2.50
N LYS A 159 -12.24 7.54 2.99
CA LYS A 159 -11.76 6.54 3.96
C LYS A 159 -10.57 5.74 3.45
N HIS A 160 -10.56 5.40 2.15
CA HIS A 160 -9.44 4.71 1.53
C HIS A 160 -8.15 5.56 1.59
N SER A 161 -8.24 6.84 1.24
CA SER A 161 -7.10 7.77 1.28
C SER A 161 -6.57 7.95 2.70
N ASP A 162 -7.46 8.08 3.70
CA ASP A 162 -7.09 8.10 5.11
C ASP A 162 -6.32 6.84 5.53
N THR A 163 -6.86 5.68 5.17
CA THR A 163 -6.27 4.37 5.50
C THR A 163 -4.89 4.20 4.86
N ILE A 164 -4.70 4.68 3.62
CA ILE A 164 -3.40 4.64 2.93
C ILE A 164 -2.36 5.45 3.71
N VAL A 165 -2.65 6.72 4.00
CA VAL A 165 -1.72 7.60 4.72
C VAL A 165 -1.37 6.99 6.07
N GLU A 166 -2.35 6.47 6.79
CA GLU A 166 -2.13 5.87 8.09
C GLU A 166 -1.26 4.61 8.05
N THR A 167 -1.53 3.73 7.08
CA THR A 167 -0.74 2.52 6.86
C THR A 167 0.71 2.89 6.53
N LEU A 168 0.91 3.88 5.67
CA LEU A 168 2.23 4.34 5.26
C LEU A 168 2.98 5.01 6.42
N ARG A 169 2.30 5.83 7.22
CA ARG A 169 2.83 6.44 8.44
C ARG A 169 3.28 5.38 9.45
N THR A 170 2.43 4.38 9.73
CA THR A 170 2.76 3.26 10.62
C THR A 170 3.98 2.48 10.11
N ARG A 171 4.02 2.16 8.81
CA ARG A 171 5.16 1.45 8.22
C ARG A 171 6.44 2.29 8.28
N LEU A 172 6.39 3.58 7.99
CA LEU A 172 7.55 4.47 8.08
C LEU A 172 8.11 4.51 9.50
N ALA A 173 7.24 4.68 10.50
CA ALA A 173 7.64 4.69 11.90
C ALA A 173 8.31 3.37 12.31
N ARG A 174 7.75 2.22 11.90
CA ARG A 174 8.34 0.90 12.15
C ARG A 174 9.70 0.72 11.46
N THR A 175 9.83 1.20 10.22
CA THR A 175 11.10 1.20 9.49
C THR A 175 12.15 2.05 10.21
N GLY A 176 11.79 3.25 10.68
CA GLY A 176 12.66 4.10 11.50
C GLY A 176 13.09 3.43 12.80
N GLN A 177 12.17 2.76 13.51
CA GLN A 177 12.49 2.00 14.72
C GLN A 177 13.47 0.85 14.46
N THR A 178 13.25 0.12 13.37
CA THR A 178 14.12 -0.99 12.95
C THR A 178 15.53 -0.46 12.63
N PHE A 179 15.61 0.64 11.87
CA PHE A 179 16.88 1.28 11.55
C PHE A 179 17.64 1.70 12.81
N ARG A 180 16.98 2.41 13.74
CA ARG A 180 17.57 2.83 15.01
C ARG A 180 18.13 1.64 15.79
N SER A 181 17.35 0.56 15.88
CA SER A 181 17.75 -0.66 16.60
C SER A 181 18.98 -1.31 15.95
N THR A 182 19.01 -1.37 14.62
CA THR A 182 20.16 -1.86 13.86
C THR A 182 21.40 -1.00 14.09
N LEU A 183 21.28 0.33 14.05
CA LEU A 183 22.40 1.22 14.33
C LEU A 183 22.90 1.07 15.76
N GLN A 184 22.02 1.00 16.76
CA GLN A 184 22.43 0.80 18.15
C GLN A 184 23.16 -0.52 18.35
N GLN A 185 22.66 -1.60 17.75
CA GLN A 185 23.32 -2.90 17.77
C GLN A 185 24.69 -2.83 17.10
N GLN A 186 24.77 -2.16 15.96
CA GLN A 186 26.01 -1.98 15.22
C GLN A 186 27.04 -1.15 16.00
N THR A 187 26.64 -0.05 16.63
CA THR A 187 27.51 0.73 17.51
C THR A 187 28.07 -0.15 18.63
N LYS A 188 27.23 -0.97 19.25
CA LYS A 188 27.64 -1.90 20.32
C LYS A 188 28.63 -2.95 19.81
N GLU A 189 28.34 -3.58 18.69
CA GLU A 189 29.22 -4.59 18.08
C GLU A 189 30.55 -3.97 17.64
N MET A 190 30.54 -2.77 17.03
CA MET A 190 31.75 -2.07 16.61
C MET A 190 32.63 -1.68 17.79
N LYS A 191 32.04 -1.19 18.89
CA LYS A 191 32.77 -0.88 20.14
C LYS A 191 33.37 -2.14 20.77
N SER A 192 32.56 -3.19 20.91
CA SER A 192 33.01 -4.49 21.45
C SER A 192 34.13 -5.09 20.61
N ASN A 193 34.02 -5.05 19.28
CA ASN A 193 35.03 -5.57 18.38
C ASN A 193 36.33 -4.73 18.44
N ALA A 194 36.21 -3.40 18.47
CA ALA A 194 37.36 -2.51 18.62
C ALA A 194 38.09 -2.77 19.95
N GLN A 195 37.34 -2.97 21.05
CA GLN A 195 37.91 -3.26 22.36
C GLN A 195 38.58 -4.64 22.41
N ARG A 196 37.94 -5.69 21.86
CA ARG A 196 38.55 -7.02 21.76
C ARG A 196 39.87 -6.96 20.99
N ARG A 197 39.88 -6.30 19.83
CA ARG A 197 41.09 -6.13 19.02
C ARG A 197 42.14 -5.30 19.74
N HIS A 198 41.75 -4.24 20.45
CA HIS A 198 42.65 -3.48 21.31
C HIS A 198 43.32 -4.41 22.33
N MET A 199 42.59 -5.26 23.05
CA MET A 199 43.17 -6.22 24.00
C MET A 199 44.09 -7.26 23.36
N PHE A 200 43.89 -7.62 22.09
CA PHE A 200 44.78 -8.56 21.38
C PHE A 200 46.01 -7.86 20.78
N THR A 201 45.94 -6.58 20.42
CA THR A 201 47.05 -5.83 19.79
C THR A 201 47.88 -5.03 20.78
N THR A 202 47.28 -4.55 21.87
CA THR A 202 48.03 -3.99 23.01
C THR A 202 48.47 -5.16 23.86
N GLY A 203 49.63 -5.71 23.51
CA GLY A 203 50.18 -6.90 24.13
C GLY A 203 50.63 -6.69 25.58
N ASP A 204 49.69 -6.50 26.51
CA ASP A 204 49.92 -6.89 27.90
C ASP A 204 49.90 -8.43 27.98
N ARG A 205 50.90 -9.06 27.34
CA ARG A 205 51.25 -10.44 27.67
C ARG A 205 51.77 -10.39 29.11
N PRO A 206 51.18 -11.13 30.06
CA PRO A 206 51.83 -11.31 31.35
C PRO A 206 53.23 -11.84 31.08
N GLN A 207 54.24 -11.08 31.50
CA GLN A 207 55.65 -11.44 31.38
C GLN A 207 55.85 -12.74 32.18
N THR A 208 55.80 -13.88 31.51
CA THR A 208 56.23 -15.14 32.11
C THR A 208 57.74 -15.02 32.34
N PHE A 209 58.22 -15.52 33.47
CA PHE A 209 59.64 -15.48 33.86
C PHE A 209 60.56 -16.02 32.75
N GLU A 210 60.07 -16.99 31.99
CA GLU A 210 60.74 -17.58 30.83
C GLU A 210 60.94 -16.58 29.67
N SER A 211 60.00 -15.65 29.44
CA SER A 211 60.10 -14.63 28.38
C SER A 211 61.06 -13.48 28.72
N ALA A 212 61.33 -13.23 30.01
CA ALA A 212 62.29 -12.22 30.46
C ALA A 212 63.75 -12.69 30.34
N LEU A 213 64.00 -14.01 30.40
CA LEU A 213 65.34 -14.58 30.38
C LEU A 213 65.98 -14.63 28.98
N PHE A 214 65.17 -14.63 27.92
CA PHE A 214 65.61 -14.62 26.52
C PHE A 214 65.56 -13.22 25.85
N HIS A 215 65.27 -12.15 26.61
CA HIS A 215 64.88 -10.83 26.07
C HIS A 215 66.04 -9.91 25.62
N ASP A 216 67.27 -10.17 26.05
CA ASP A 216 68.36 -9.19 25.91
C ASP A 216 69.05 -9.17 24.53
N GLN A 217 68.86 -10.20 23.68
CA GLN A 217 69.61 -10.32 22.41
C GLN A 217 68.78 -10.06 21.13
N GLU A 218 67.43 -10.12 21.18
CA GLU A 218 66.56 -9.86 20.01
C GLU A 218 65.82 -8.50 20.07
N MET A 219 65.93 -7.76 21.18
CA MET A 219 65.15 -6.54 21.43
C MET A 219 65.42 -5.40 20.45
N GLN A 220 66.66 -5.25 19.95
CA GLN A 220 67.02 -4.13 19.08
C GLN A 220 66.42 -4.26 17.67
N GLN A 221 66.19 -5.48 17.17
CA GLN A 221 65.62 -5.71 15.84
C GLN A 221 64.08 -5.74 15.87
N GLN A 222 63.47 -6.19 16.97
CA GLN A 222 62.02 -6.14 17.15
C GLN A 222 61.49 -4.74 17.48
N GLN A 223 62.25 -3.88 18.15
CA GLN A 223 61.80 -2.52 18.49
C GLN A 223 61.54 -1.66 17.24
N GLN A 224 62.32 -1.84 16.18
CA GLN A 224 62.12 -1.11 14.91
C GLN A 224 60.95 -1.66 14.08
N MET A 225 60.63 -2.96 14.20
CA MET A 225 59.49 -3.60 13.49
C MET A 225 58.15 -3.41 14.24
N GLN A 226 58.20 -3.23 15.56
CA GLN A 226 57.03 -2.96 16.41
C GLN A 226 56.54 -1.51 16.26
N LEU A 227 57.42 -0.56 15.92
CA LEU A 227 57.06 0.81 15.57
C LEU A 227 56.30 0.90 14.23
N ALA A 228 56.69 0.09 13.23
CA ALA A 228 56.02 0.04 11.93
C ALA A 228 54.60 -0.57 12.03
N SER A 229 54.45 -1.65 12.80
CA SER A 229 53.15 -2.31 13.04
C SER A 229 52.25 -1.53 14.01
N ARG A 230 52.81 -0.71 14.90
CA ARG A 230 52.05 0.25 15.72
C ARG A 230 51.45 1.38 14.87
N GLY A 231 52.13 1.80 13.81
CA GLY A 231 51.62 2.81 12.87
C GLY A 231 50.35 2.36 12.12
N GLU A 232 50.34 1.14 11.57
CA GLU A 232 49.16 0.60 10.87
C GLU A 232 47.97 0.38 11.80
N ASN A 233 48.20 -0.13 13.01
CA ASN A 233 47.14 -0.33 13.99
C ASN A 233 46.54 1.01 14.45
N VAL A 234 47.35 2.05 14.63
CA VAL A 234 46.84 3.40 15.01
C VAL A 234 45.93 4.00 13.93
N GLN A 235 46.26 3.84 12.65
CA GLN A 235 45.40 4.32 11.56
C GLN A 235 44.06 3.59 11.54
N TYR A 236 44.08 2.28 11.74
CA TYR A 236 42.87 1.46 11.85
C TYR A 236 41.95 1.94 12.98
N TYR A 237 42.48 2.14 14.19
CA TYR A 237 41.70 2.61 15.34
C TYR A 237 41.11 4.01 15.11
N LYS A 238 41.85 4.89 14.44
CA LYS A 238 41.36 6.22 14.08
C LYS A 238 40.15 6.16 13.15
N GLN A 239 40.25 5.41 12.05
CA GLN A 239 39.14 5.22 11.10
C GLN A 239 37.92 4.57 11.77
N ARG A 240 38.15 3.59 12.66
CA ARG A 240 37.08 2.93 13.42
C ARG A 240 36.37 3.91 14.36
N SER A 241 37.13 4.76 15.05
CA SER A 241 36.58 5.79 15.94
C SER A 241 35.75 6.82 15.16
N GLU A 242 36.21 7.22 13.97
CA GLU A 242 35.48 8.13 13.09
C GLU A 242 34.16 7.50 12.61
N ALA A 243 34.19 6.26 12.14
CA ALA A 243 32.98 5.53 11.71
C ALA A 243 31.96 5.34 12.85
N VAL A 244 32.41 4.99 14.06
CA VAL A 244 31.52 4.88 15.23
C VAL A 244 30.89 6.23 15.56
N ARG A 245 31.66 7.32 15.53
CA ARG A 245 31.15 8.67 15.79
C ARG A 245 30.10 9.09 14.77
N GLU A 246 30.31 8.73 13.51
CA GLU A 246 29.34 9.00 12.43
C GLU A 246 28.03 8.22 12.62
N ILE A 247 28.11 6.94 13.00
CA ILE A 247 26.94 6.13 13.33
C ILE A 247 26.23 6.69 14.57
N GLU A 248 26.96 7.11 15.60
CA GLU A 248 26.39 7.74 16.80
C GLU A 248 25.65 9.04 16.45
N ALA A 249 26.20 9.87 15.58
CA ALA A 249 25.51 11.06 15.07
C ALA A 249 24.22 10.69 14.33
N ALA A 250 24.27 9.65 13.48
CA ALA A 250 23.08 9.15 12.79
C ALA A 250 22.01 8.61 13.77
N VAL A 251 22.41 7.97 14.88
CA VAL A 251 21.48 7.51 15.92
C VAL A 251 20.77 8.68 16.60
N VAL A 252 21.48 9.77 16.90
CA VAL A 252 20.89 10.96 17.53
C VAL A 252 19.88 11.63 16.59
N GLU A 253 20.27 11.83 15.33
CA GLU A 253 19.44 12.48 14.32
C GLU A 253 18.20 11.65 13.95
N VAL A 254 18.34 10.33 13.83
CA VAL A 254 17.20 9.41 13.71
C VAL A 254 16.35 9.43 14.99
N GLY A 255 16.97 9.65 16.14
CA GLY A 255 16.27 9.84 17.41
C GLY A 255 15.35 11.05 17.42
N GLU A 256 15.77 12.16 16.80
CA GLU A 256 14.93 13.36 16.62
C GLU A 256 13.76 13.08 15.68
N MET A 257 14.01 12.52 14.49
CA MET A 257 12.95 12.08 13.56
C MET A 257 12.01 11.05 14.20
N PHE A 258 12.52 10.21 15.10
CA PHE A 258 11.74 9.19 15.80
C PHE A 258 10.77 9.79 16.83
N ASN A 259 11.06 10.94 17.42
CA ASN A 259 10.08 11.61 18.27
C ASN A 259 8.87 12.05 17.44
N ASP A 260 9.10 12.54 16.22
CA ASP A 260 8.03 12.86 15.28
C ASP A 260 7.27 11.59 14.89
N PHE A 261 7.97 10.50 14.52
CA PHE A 261 7.31 9.21 14.22
C PHE A 261 6.53 8.64 15.41
N THR A 262 7.03 8.79 16.64
CA THR A 262 6.38 8.30 17.85
C THR A 262 5.14 9.09 18.15
N ARG A 263 5.18 10.42 17.99
CA ARG A 263 3.98 11.26 18.08
C ARG A 263 2.97 10.82 17.01
N LEU A 264 3.45 10.62 15.79
CA LEU A 264 2.63 10.14 14.69
C LEU A 264 2.03 8.76 14.93
N VAL A 265 2.60 7.89 15.76
CA VAL A 265 2.07 6.55 16.10
C VAL A 265 1.29 6.54 17.41
N HIS A 266 1.60 7.43 18.37
CA HIS A 266 0.94 7.52 19.68
C HIS A 266 -0.40 8.25 19.62
N GLU A 267 -0.56 9.20 18.69
CA GLU A 267 -1.87 9.81 18.38
C GLU A 267 -2.82 8.82 17.67
N GLN A 268 -2.28 7.74 17.08
CA GLN A 268 -3.07 6.68 16.50
C GLN A 268 -3.46 5.70 17.59
N ASN A 269 -4.72 5.76 18.04
CA ASN A 269 -5.32 4.57 18.61
C ASN A 269 -5.26 3.48 17.53
N GLU A 270 -4.42 2.47 17.78
CA GLU A 270 -4.25 1.25 17.01
C GLU A 270 -5.43 1.00 16.06
N ILE A 271 -5.30 1.41 14.79
CA ILE A 271 -6.13 0.82 13.75
C ILE A 271 -5.57 -0.59 13.58
N VAL A 272 -5.98 -1.50 14.48
CA VAL A 272 -6.12 -2.91 14.16
C VAL A 272 -6.73 -2.90 12.78
N LEU A 273 -6.07 -3.51 11.78
CA LEU A 273 -6.63 -3.69 10.45
C LEU A 273 -8.03 -4.32 10.61
N ARG A 274 -9.06 -3.47 10.76
CA ARG A 274 -10.43 -3.89 10.91
C ARG A 274 -10.89 -4.17 9.50
N ILE A 275 -10.60 -5.39 9.09
CA ILE A 275 -11.25 -6.05 7.97
C ILE A 275 -12.78 -5.82 8.04
N ASP A 276 -13.35 -5.67 9.25
CA ASP A 276 -14.76 -5.31 9.50
C ASP A 276 -15.26 -4.08 8.74
N THR A 277 -14.44 -3.04 8.58
CA THR A 277 -14.89 -1.78 7.96
C THR A 277 -15.23 -1.93 6.48
N ASN A 278 -14.58 -2.88 5.81
CA ASN A 278 -14.89 -3.23 4.42
C ASN A 278 -15.99 -4.30 4.35
N VAL A 279 -16.14 -5.16 5.37
CA VAL A 279 -17.23 -6.15 5.44
C VAL A 279 -18.59 -5.46 5.49
N GLU A 280 -18.75 -4.37 6.22
CA GLU A 280 -20.03 -3.66 6.31
C GLU A 280 -20.43 -2.93 5.02
N THR A 281 -19.47 -2.38 4.27
CA THR A 281 -19.73 -1.80 2.94
C THR A 281 -20.01 -2.88 1.90
N SER A 282 -19.24 -3.98 1.91
CA SER A 282 -19.51 -5.15 1.08
C SER A 282 -20.89 -5.75 1.35
N LEU A 283 -21.30 -5.86 2.62
CA LEU A 283 -22.63 -6.33 3.01
C LEU A 283 -23.74 -5.42 2.45
N ARG A 284 -23.55 -4.10 2.49
CA ARG A 284 -24.49 -3.14 1.89
C ARG A 284 -24.61 -3.31 0.37
N HIS A 285 -23.50 -3.49 -0.34
CA HIS A 285 -23.52 -3.73 -1.80
C HIS A 285 -24.16 -5.08 -2.16
N VAL A 286 -23.92 -6.13 -1.37
CA VAL A 286 -24.55 -7.44 -1.56
C VAL A 286 -26.06 -7.36 -1.30
N ASN A 287 -26.50 -6.66 -0.24
CA ASN A 287 -27.91 -6.43 0.05
C ASN A 287 -28.61 -5.61 -1.03
N ALA A 288 -27.95 -4.57 -1.56
CA ALA A 288 -28.47 -3.79 -2.68
C ALA A 288 -28.63 -4.66 -3.94
N GLY A 289 -27.62 -5.48 -4.28
CA GLY A 289 -27.70 -6.43 -5.39
C GLY A 289 -28.80 -7.49 -5.20
N SER A 290 -28.97 -8.00 -3.98
CA SER A 290 -30.04 -8.94 -3.63
C SER A 290 -31.43 -8.33 -3.83
N ASN A 291 -31.64 -7.07 -3.42
CA ASN A 291 -32.89 -6.36 -3.63
C ASN A 291 -33.19 -6.13 -5.12
N GLU A 292 -32.17 -5.86 -5.94
CA GLU A 292 -32.34 -5.68 -7.38
C GLU A 292 -32.68 -7.01 -8.08
N LEU A 293 -32.07 -8.12 -7.66
CA LEU A 293 -32.43 -9.47 -8.10
C LEU A 293 -33.87 -9.84 -7.72
N LEU A 294 -34.30 -9.52 -6.49
CA LEU A 294 -35.67 -9.74 -6.05
C LEU A 294 -36.67 -8.91 -6.86
N ARG A 295 -36.34 -7.66 -7.20
CA ARG A 295 -37.15 -6.81 -8.08
C ARG A 295 -37.24 -7.36 -9.50
N TYR A 296 -36.14 -7.84 -10.06
CA TYR A 296 -36.13 -8.46 -11.38
C TYR A 296 -36.98 -9.73 -11.41
N LEU A 297 -36.86 -10.59 -10.38
CA LEU A 297 -37.70 -11.77 -10.21
C LEU A 297 -39.18 -11.38 -10.06
N ALA A 298 -39.49 -10.32 -9.32
CA ALA A 298 -40.84 -9.77 -9.17
C ALA A 298 -41.44 -9.29 -10.50
N ASN A 299 -40.63 -8.66 -11.36
CA ASN A 299 -41.07 -8.25 -12.70
C ASN A 299 -41.29 -9.45 -13.64
N LEU A 300 -40.45 -10.49 -13.58
CA LEU A 300 -40.65 -11.71 -14.36
C LEU A 300 -41.93 -12.47 -13.97
N THR A 301 -42.27 -12.54 -12.68
CA THR A 301 -43.51 -13.20 -12.22
C THR A 301 -44.77 -12.40 -12.54
N SER A 302 -44.69 -11.07 -12.61
CA SER A 302 -45.84 -10.20 -12.95
C SER A 302 -46.42 -10.49 -14.35
N ASN A 303 -45.58 -10.88 -15.31
CA ASN A 303 -46.01 -11.20 -16.67
C ASN A 303 -46.84 -12.48 -16.80
N ARG A 304 -47.02 -13.28 -15.73
CA ARG A 304 -47.90 -14.45 -15.73
C ARG A 304 -49.35 -14.07 -16.05
N GLY A 305 -49.81 -12.90 -15.57
CA GLY A 305 -51.15 -12.41 -15.89
C GLY A 305 -51.33 -12.08 -17.38
N LEU A 306 -50.29 -11.60 -18.05
CA LEU A 306 -50.29 -11.30 -19.49
C LEU A 306 -50.31 -12.60 -20.31
N ILE A 307 -49.52 -13.60 -19.92
CA ILE A 307 -49.52 -14.92 -20.58
C ILE A 307 -50.88 -15.61 -20.45
N ILE A 308 -51.51 -15.56 -19.28
CA ILE A 308 -52.84 -16.15 -19.05
C ILE A 308 -53.90 -15.49 -19.95
N LYS A 309 -53.86 -14.17 -20.13
CA LYS A 309 -54.78 -13.45 -21.01
C LYS A 309 -54.62 -13.85 -22.48
N ILE A 310 -53.38 -13.97 -22.97
CA ILE A 310 -53.11 -14.43 -24.35
C ILE A 310 -53.58 -15.88 -24.54
N PHE A 311 -53.32 -16.75 -23.57
CA PHE A 311 -53.75 -18.14 -23.63
C PHE A 311 -55.28 -18.28 -23.64
N ALA A 312 -56.00 -17.50 -22.83
CA ALA A 312 -57.46 -17.51 -22.80
C ALA A 312 -58.07 -17.05 -24.13
N VAL A 313 -57.50 -16.03 -24.78
CA VAL A 313 -57.96 -15.57 -26.10
C VAL A 313 -57.72 -16.63 -27.17
N LEU A 314 -56.54 -17.27 -27.18
CA LEU A 314 -56.26 -18.39 -28.11
C LEU A 314 -57.18 -19.59 -27.88
N PHE A 315 -57.44 -19.94 -26.62
CA PHE A 315 -58.32 -21.05 -26.27
C PHE A 315 -59.77 -20.78 -26.73
N PHE A 316 -60.27 -19.56 -26.52
CA PHE A 316 -61.58 -19.17 -27.02
C PHE A 316 -61.66 -19.23 -28.55
N PHE A 317 -60.63 -18.76 -29.25
CA PHE A 317 -60.55 -18.84 -30.70
C PHE A 317 -60.57 -20.29 -31.22
N LEU A 318 -59.83 -21.19 -30.57
CA LEU A 318 -59.79 -22.61 -30.93
C LEU A 318 -61.16 -23.28 -30.74
N LEU A 319 -61.84 -23.00 -29.62
CA LEU A 319 -63.19 -23.51 -29.39
C LEU A 319 -64.20 -22.97 -30.41
N PHE A 320 -64.14 -21.68 -30.73
CA PHE A 320 -65.02 -21.07 -31.72
C PHE A 320 -64.81 -21.66 -33.12
N PHE A 321 -63.55 -21.78 -33.56
CA PHE A 321 -63.22 -22.33 -34.88
C PHE A 321 -63.52 -23.82 -34.97
N GLY A 322 -63.23 -24.60 -33.92
CA GLY A 322 -63.57 -26.02 -33.85
C GLY A 322 -65.08 -26.26 -33.92
N PHE A 323 -65.88 -25.46 -33.22
CA PHE A 323 -67.34 -25.56 -33.29
C PHE A 323 -67.89 -25.17 -34.67
N LEU A 324 -67.31 -24.17 -35.33
CA LEU A 324 -67.71 -23.74 -36.67
C LEU A 324 -67.33 -24.77 -37.75
N VAL A 325 -66.19 -25.45 -37.60
CA VAL A 325 -65.75 -26.47 -38.57
C VAL A 325 -66.48 -27.81 -38.40
N VAL A 326 -66.88 -28.17 -37.19
CA VAL A 326 -67.55 -29.45 -36.89
C VAL A 326 -69.05 -29.40 -37.18
N ARG A 327 -69.63 -28.21 -37.34
CA ARG A 327 -71.05 -28.00 -37.65
C ARG A 327 -71.25 -27.67 -39.12
#